data_AF-A0AAU8IMQ7-F1
#
_entry.id   AF-A0AAU8IMQ7-F1
#
_cell.length_a   1.000
_cell.length_b   1.000
_cell.length_c   1.000
_cell.angle_alpha   90.00
_cell.angle_beta   90.00
_cell.angle_gamma   90.00
#
_symmetry.space_group_name_H-M   'P 1'
#
loop_
_entity.id
_entity.type
_entity.pdbx_description
1 polymer ?
#
loop_
_entity_poly.entity_id
_entity_poly.type
_entity_poly.pdbx_seq_one_letter_code
_entity_poly.pdbx_strand_id
1 'polypeptide(L)'
;MAPTHRPARTITAVPTRAACPAATRSPVQALEAAFLALAAEPVPLTLPAHLLGETEAAPVLPVDQFRSRLAHPSTAPFCRAQAWQEVAGRAQERGAPWDLVAVALTVPVLHRMLARLARPAQLERAELEQEALAAVAGALRTVDVERADVGRELFSAADRAVNRLAYAARRRDRHETSATALHLGRRAHPAAGQLTSPAETSGASWPARSQRG
;
A
#
# COMPACT_ATOMS: atom_id res chain seq x y z
N MET A 1 64.29 -36.17 7.32
CA MET A 1 63.00 -36.22 8.05
C MET A 1 62.63 -34.80 8.44
N ALA A 2 61.66 -34.21 7.73
CA ALA A 2 61.20 -32.83 7.93
C ALA A 2 59.68 -32.86 8.18
N PRO A 3 59.16 -32.20 9.24
CA PRO A 3 57.73 -32.15 9.47
C PRO A 3 57.07 -31.08 8.60
N THR A 4 56.11 -31.50 7.78
CA THR A 4 55.18 -30.65 7.03
C THR A 4 54.19 -29.98 7.98
N HIS A 5 54.34 -28.68 8.21
CA HIS A 5 53.33 -27.86 8.88
C HIS A 5 52.24 -27.44 7.87
N ARG A 6 51.01 -27.91 8.10
CA ARG A 6 49.79 -27.52 7.40
C ARG A 6 49.23 -26.25 8.04
N PRO A 7 49.07 -25.12 7.33
CA PRO A 7 48.38 -23.97 7.91
C PRO A 7 46.86 -24.21 7.92
N ALA A 8 46.25 -23.98 9.08
CA ALA A 8 44.81 -23.96 9.26
C ALA A 8 44.22 -22.74 8.54
N ARG A 9 43.26 -22.95 7.63
CA ARG A 9 42.44 -21.89 7.04
C ARG A 9 41.45 -21.42 8.10
N THR A 10 41.70 -20.27 8.70
CA THR A 10 40.70 -19.56 9.50
C THR A 10 39.64 -19.02 8.55
N ILE A 11 38.43 -19.60 8.62
CA ILE A 11 37.25 -19.07 7.92
C ILE A 11 36.84 -17.81 8.67
N THR A 12 37.14 -16.65 8.11
CA THR A 12 36.64 -15.37 8.59
C THR A 12 35.12 -15.34 8.36
N ALA A 13 34.36 -15.54 9.43
CA ALA A 13 32.92 -15.33 9.42
C ALA A 13 32.64 -13.86 9.08
N VAL A 14 32.02 -13.64 7.93
CA VAL A 14 31.46 -12.33 7.55
C VAL A 14 30.36 -12.02 8.57
N PRO A 15 30.38 -10.86 9.27
CA PRO A 15 29.27 -10.50 10.12
C PRO A 15 28.06 -10.24 9.22
N THR A 16 27.07 -11.14 9.28
CA THR A 16 25.72 -10.88 8.81
C THR A 16 25.26 -9.61 9.52
N ARG A 17 25.23 -8.50 8.79
CA ARG A 17 24.73 -7.23 9.29
C ARG A 17 23.26 -7.45 9.62
N ALA A 18 22.97 -7.71 10.89
CA ALA A 18 21.63 -7.62 11.42
C ALA A 18 21.11 -6.24 11.04
N ALA A 19 20.15 -6.20 10.12
CA ALA A 19 19.42 -4.98 9.84
C ALA A 19 18.72 -4.60 11.15
N CYS A 20 19.25 -3.62 11.86
CA CYS A 20 18.45 -2.89 12.83
C CYS A 20 17.19 -2.46 12.07
N PRO A 21 15.98 -2.73 12.56
CA PRO A 21 14.82 -2.03 12.04
C PRO A 21 15.06 -0.57 12.41
N ALA A 22 15.63 0.20 11.48
CA ALA A 22 15.53 1.64 11.54
C ALA A 22 14.04 1.87 11.79
N ALA A 23 13.70 2.45 12.95
CA ALA A 23 12.32 2.77 13.29
C ALA A 23 11.72 3.39 12.03
N THR A 24 10.87 2.62 11.35
CA THR A 24 10.59 2.84 9.93
C THR A 24 9.80 4.12 9.86
N ARG A 25 10.50 5.22 9.56
CA ARG A 25 9.89 6.53 9.42
C ARG A 25 8.72 6.36 8.46
N SER A 26 7.54 6.85 8.85
CA SER A 26 6.37 6.78 7.99
C SER A 26 6.74 7.29 6.58
N PRO A 27 6.46 6.52 5.51
CA PRO A 27 6.80 6.93 4.15
C PRO A 27 6.21 8.30 3.79
N VAL A 28 4.99 8.58 4.28
CA VAL A 28 4.35 9.88 4.11
C VAL A 28 5.10 10.97 4.89
N GLN A 29 5.53 10.71 6.13
CA GLN A 29 6.34 11.68 6.88
C GLN A 29 7.69 11.98 6.21
N ALA A 30 8.32 10.97 5.61
CA ALA A 30 9.58 11.16 4.87
C ALA A 30 9.35 12.05 3.62
N LEU A 31 8.27 11.82 2.88
CA LEU A 31 7.89 12.65 1.74
C LEU A 31 7.54 14.08 2.17
N GLU A 32 6.78 14.25 3.25
CA GLU A 32 6.45 15.57 3.81
C GLU A 32 7.70 16.36 4.18
N ALA A 33 8.66 15.72 4.85
CA ALA A 33 9.92 16.37 5.21
C ALA A 33 10.70 16.84 3.97
N ALA A 34 10.74 16.01 2.91
CA ALA A 34 11.41 16.36 1.66
C ALA A 34 10.69 17.51 0.92
N PHE A 35 9.36 17.48 0.89
CA PHE A 35 8.55 18.55 0.31
C PHE A 35 8.73 19.89 1.05
N LEU A 36 8.72 19.87 2.38
CA LEU A 36 8.90 21.08 3.18
C LEU A 36 10.33 21.65 3.04
N ALA A 37 11.34 20.79 2.92
CA ALA A 37 12.70 21.23 2.63
C ALA A 37 12.78 21.97 1.27
N LEU A 38 12.13 21.42 0.24
CA LEU A 38 12.05 22.03 -1.08
C LEU A 38 11.24 23.35 -1.08
N ALA A 39 10.14 23.41 -0.33
CA ALA A 39 9.33 24.61 -0.22
C ALA A 39 10.03 25.74 0.58
N ALA A 40 10.97 25.39 1.46
CA ALA A 40 11.74 26.34 2.26
C ALA A 40 12.98 26.89 1.54
N GLU A 41 13.23 26.52 0.29
CA GLU A 41 14.35 27.07 -0.48
C GLU A 41 14.23 28.59 -0.68
N PRO A 42 15.35 29.33 -0.77
CA PRO A 42 15.33 30.80 -0.93
C PRO A 42 14.55 31.27 -2.16
N VAL A 43 14.52 30.45 -3.20
CA VAL A 43 13.71 30.65 -4.40
C VAL A 43 12.71 29.49 -4.48
N PRO A 44 11.53 29.62 -3.83
CA PRO A 44 10.59 28.51 -3.75
C PRO A 44 9.99 28.18 -5.12
N LEU A 45 9.66 26.92 -5.33
CA LEU A 45 8.87 26.51 -6.48
C LEU A 45 7.47 27.12 -6.38
N THR A 46 6.96 27.60 -7.52
CA THR A 46 5.66 28.28 -7.58
C THR A 46 4.74 27.72 -8.65
N LEU A 47 3.44 27.82 -8.38
CA LEU A 47 2.35 27.49 -9.30
C LEU A 47 1.48 28.73 -9.54
N PRO A 48 0.87 28.88 -10.73
CA PRO A 48 -0.03 30.00 -11.01
C PRO A 48 -1.24 30.01 -10.05
N ALA A 49 -1.53 31.16 -9.45
CA ALA A 49 -2.61 31.29 -8.47
C ALA A 49 -4.00 31.13 -9.09
N HIS A 50 -4.14 31.50 -10.37
CA HIS A 50 -5.40 31.42 -11.11
C HIS A 50 -5.93 29.98 -11.24
N LEU A 51 -5.06 28.96 -11.11
CA LEU A 51 -5.48 27.55 -11.08
C LEU A 51 -6.39 27.24 -9.89
N LEU A 52 -6.33 28.06 -8.83
CA LEU A 52 -7.18 27.95 -7.65
C LEU A 52 -8.31 28.99 -7.65
N GLY A 53 -8.53 29.68 -8.77
CA GLY A 53 -9.56 30.72 -8.90
C GLY A 53 -9.17 32.08 -8.31
N GLU A 54 -7.89 32.27 -7.95
CA GLU A 54 -7.38 33.54 -7.42
C GLU A 54 -6.71 34.36 -8.52
N THR A 55 -7.20 35.58 -8.77
CA THR A 55 -6.73 36.41 -9.88
C THR A 55 -6.14 37.76 -9.49
N GLU A 56 -6.36 38.27 -8.27
CA GLU A 56 -6.05 39.68 -7.95
C GLU A 56 -4.91 39.94 -6.94
N ALA A 57 -4.63 39.04 -5.99
CA ALA A 57 -3.68 39.35 -4.91
C ALA A 57 -2.23 38.93 -5.20
N ALA A 58 -2.02 37.79 -5.87
CA ALA A 58 -0.69 37.29 -6.22
C ALA A 58 -0.79 36.42 -7.49
N PRO A 59 0.05 36.62 -8.53
CA PRO A 59 -0.04 35.84 -9.76
C PRO A 59 0.46 34.40 -9.62
N VAL A 60 1.31 34.14 -8.62
CA VAL A 60 1.91 32.83 -8.33
C VAL A 60 1.86 32.54 -6.83
N LEU A 61 1.85 31.25 -6.48
CA LEU A 61 1.84 30.75 -5.11
C LEU A 61 2.98 29.75 -4.91
N PRO A 62 3.73 29.87 -3.80
CA PRO A 62 4.61 28.80 -3.33
C PRO A 62 3.87 27.46 -3.21
N VAL A 63 4.54 26.35 -3.52
CA VAL A 63 3.92 25.01 -3.58
C VAL A 63 3.28 24.55 -2.26
N ASP A 64 3.80 24.98 -1.11
CA ASP A 64 3.25 24.71 0.22
C ASP A 64 1.91 25.43 0.46
N GLN A 65 1.81 26.69 0.06
CA GLN A 65 0.58 27.46 0.10
C GLN A 65 -0.44 26.92 -0.90
N PHE A 66 0.02 26.59 -2.12
CA PHE A 66 -0.80 25.97 -3.16
C PHE A 66 -1.41 24.66 -2.66
N ARG A 67 -0.63 23.79 -2.02
CA ARG A 67 -1.11 22.53 -1.44
C ARG A 67 -2.23 22.74 -0.44
N SER A 68 -2.03 23.69 0.48
CA SER A 68 -2.98 23.97 1.55
C SER A 68 -4.32 24.43 0.98
N ARG A 69 -4.29 25.27 -0.05
CA ARG A 69 -5.49 25.77 -0.75
C ARG A 69 -6.12 24.70 -1.64
N LEU A 70 -5.34 23.92 -2.38
CA LEU A 70 -5.84 22.83 -3.21
C LEU A 70 -6.60 21.78 -2.38
N ALA A 71 -6.10 21.49 -1.17
CA ALA A 71 -6.70 20.53 -0.24
C ALA A 71 -7.96 21.06 0.49
N HIS A 72 -8.25 22.37 0.39
CA HIS A 72 -9.38 23.01 1.06
C HIS A 72 -10.71 22.59 0.41
N PRO A 73 -11.75 22.27 1.22
CA PRO A 73 -13.04 21.81 0.69
C PRO A 73 -13.75 22.85 -0.20
N SER A 74 -13.53 24.15 0.03
CA SER A 74 -14.13 25.22 -0.78
C SER A 74 -13.51 25.39 -2.16
N THR A 75 -12.39 24.72 -2.48
CA THR A 75 -11.79 24.81 -3.81
C THR A 75 -12.74 24.20 -4.83
N ALA A 76 -13.02 24.91 -5.93
CA ALA A 76 -13.98 24.42 -6.91
C ALA A 76 -13.47 23.13 -7.60
N PRO A 77 -14.34 22.18 -7.97
CA PRO A 77 -13.93 20.96 -8.66
C PRO A 77 -13.14 21.21 -9.94
N PHE A 78 -13.55 22.21 -10.73
CA PHE A 78 -12.85 22.60 -11.95
C PHE A 78 -11.43 23.13 -11.68
N CYS A 79 -11.26 23.98 -10.65
CA CYS A 79 -9.94 24.45 -10.21
C CYS A 79 -9.03 23.29 -9.79
N ARG A 80 -9.55 22.29 -9.06
CA ARG A 80 -8.78 21.08 -8.73
C ARG A 80 -8.34 20.32 -9.97
N ALA A 81 -9.22 20.17 -10.96
CA ALA A 81 -8.89 19.47 -12.20
C ALA A 81 -7.74 20.19 -12.93
N GLN A 82 -7.84 21.51 -13.12
CA GLN A 82 -6.78 22.31 -13.75
C GLN A 82 -5.46 22.25 -12.97
N ALA A 83 -5.52 22.36 -11.64
CA ALA A 83 -4.34 22.25 -10.79
C ALA A 83 -3.63 20.90 -10.94
N TRP A 84 -4.39 19.80 -11.01
CA TRP A 84 -3.82 18.47 -11.20
C TRP A 84 -3.25 18.28 -12.61
N GLN A 85 -3.92 18.80 -13.64
CA GLN A 85 -3.38 18.79 -15.00
C GLN A 85 -2.05 19.52 -15.08
N GLU A 86 -1.97 20.76 -14.56
CA GLU A 86 -0.74 21.55 -14.57
C GLU A 86 0.40 20.83 -13.84
N VAL A 87 0.15 20.35 -12.62
CA VAL A 87 1.20 19.76 -11.79
C VAL A 87 1.67 18.43 -12.38
N ALA A 88 0.76 17.61 -12.90
CA ALA A 88 1.14 16.37 -13.56
C ALA A 88 1.88 16.63 -14.88
N GLY A 89 1.46 17.62 -15.67
CA GLY A 89 2.16 18.06 -16.87
C GLY A 89 3.60 18.46 -16.55
N ARG A 90 3.80 19.34 -15.56
CA ARG A 90 5.15 19.72 -15.11
C ARG A 90 5.98 18.53 -14.62
N ALA A 91 5.37 17.60 -13.88
CA ALA A 91 6.07 16.42 -13.40
C ALA A 91 6.54 15.51 -14.56
N GLN A 92 5.71 15.33 -15.59
CA GLN A 92 6.04 14.53 -16.76
C GLN A 92 7.06 15.23 -17.68
N GLU A 93 6.91 16.53 -17.89
CA GLU A 93 7.78 17.31 -18.79
C GLU A 93 9.15 17.62 -18.18
N ARG A 94 9.20 17.96 -16.88
CA ARG A 94 10.40 18.49 -16.21
C ARG A 94 11.07 17.48 -15.30
N GLY A 95 10.36 16.44 -14.85
CA GLY A 95 10.88 15.49 -13.87
C GLY A 95 11.15 16.15 -12.52
N ALA A 96 12.31 15.87 -11.92
CA ALA A 96 12.67 16.44 -10.62
C ALA A 96 12.84 17.98 -10.69
N PRO A 97 12.38 18.74 -9.69
CA PRO A 97 11.72 18.29 -8.44
C PRO A 97 10.17 18.21 -8.53
N TRP A 98 9.59 18.36 -9.73
CA TRP A 98 8.13 18.40 -9.93
C TRP A 98 7.44 17.06 -9.69
N ASP A 99 8.12 15.94 -9.87
CA ASP A 99 7.64 14.62 -9.49
C ASP A 99 7.38 14.50 -7.98
N LEU A 100 8.33 14.95 -7.15
CA LEU A 100 8.19 15.01 -5.70
C LEU A 100 7.06 15.95 -5.29
N VAL A 101 7.00 17.15 -5.88
CA VAL A 101 5.91 18.10 -5.63
C VAL A 101 4.56 17.47 -5.93
N ALA A 102 4.40 16.88 -7.12
CA ALA A 102 3.15 16.26 -7.55
C ALA A 102 2.69 15.16 -6.58
N VAL A 103 3.59 14.27 -6.16
CA VAL A 103 3.26 13.22 -5.17
C VAL A 103 2.95 13.85 -3.81
N ALA A 104 3.71 14.85 -3.35
CA ALA A 104 3.49 15.50 -2.06
C ALA A 104 2.17 16.29 -1.98
N LEU A 105 1.69 16.86 -3.10
CA LEU A 105 0.37 17.50 -3.16
C LEU A 105 -0.79 16.53 -2.90
N THR A 106 -0.60 15.22 -3.13
CA THR A 106 -1.65 14.21 -2.89
C THR A 106 -1.84 13.89 -1.42
N VAL A 107 -0.83 14.17 -0.58
CA VAL A 107 -0.76 13.69 0.82
C VAL A 107 -1.98 14.07 1.67
N PRO A 108 -2.52 15.31 1.63
CA PRO A 108 -3.71 15.65 2.41
C PRO A 108 -4.93 14.78 2.06
N VAL A 109 -5.08 14.40 0.78
CA VAL A 109 -6.17 13.54 0.33
C VAL A 109 -5.89 12.08 0.73
N LEU A 110 -4.65 11.61 0.57
CA LEU A 110 -4.24 10.27 0.96
C LEU A 110 -4.41 10.04 2.47
N HIS A 111 -4.09 11.03 3.32
CA HIS A 111 -4.33 10.93 4.75
C HIS A 111 -5.80 10.67 5.07
N ARG A 112 -6.72 11.44 4.47
CA ARG A 112 -8.17 11.25 4.65
C ARG A 112 -8.64 9.90 4.12
N MET A 113 -8.14 9.47 2.96
CA MET A 113 -8.45 8.17 2.37
C MET A 113 -8.01 7.03 3.30
N LEU A 114 -6.74 7.03 3.73
CA LEU A 114 -6.16 6.00 4.58
C LEU A 114 -6.74 6.00 5.99
N ALA A 115 -7.20 7.14 6.52
CA ALA A 115 -7.86 7.21 7.83
C ALA A 115 -9.23 6.51 7.83
N ARG A 116 -9.89 6.41 6.67
CA ARG A 116 -11.19 5.74 6.52
C ARG A 116 -11.07 4.23 6.29
N LEU A 117 -9.85 3.73 6.03
CA LEU A 117 -9.63 2.33 5.72
C LEU A 117 -9.64 1.49 7.01
N ALA A 118 -10.50 0.47 7.05
CA ALA A 118 -10.44 -0.57 8.07
C ALA A 118 -9.18 -1.44 7.87
N ARG A 119 -8.12 -1.14 8.62
CA ARG A 119 -6.82 -1.81 8.52
C ARG A 119 -6.86 -3.23 9.14
N PRO A 120 -6.44 -4.28 8.41
CA PRO A 120 -6.21 -5.61 8.99
C PRO A 120 -5.12 -5.55 10.08
N ALA A 121 -5.26 -6.33 11.16
CA ALA A 121 -4.34 -6.26 12.30
C ALA A 121 -2.88 -6.55 11.95
N GLN A 122 -2.65 -7.37 10.92
CA GLN A 122 -1.33 -7.80 10.46
C GLN A 122 -0.67 -6.82 9.48
N LEU A 123 -1.38 -5.79 9.04
CA LEU A 123 -0.88 -4.84 8.05
C LEU A 123 -0.40 -3.57 8.74
N GLU A 124 0.86 -3.21 8.52
CA GLU A 124 1.41 -2.00 9.12
C GLU A 124 0.94 -0.74 8.40
N ARG A 125 0.82 0.35 9.16
CA ARG A 125 0.40 1.64 8.59
C ARG A 125 1.39 2.12 7.54
N ALA A 126 2.68 1.90 7.77
CA ALA A 126 3.75 2.25 6.84
C ALA A 126 3.63 1.49 5.49
N GLU A 127 3.17 0.24 5.50
CA GLU A 127 2.99 -0.54 4.26
C GLU A 127 1.85 0.04 3.41
N LEU A 128 0.74 0.42 4.04
CA LEU A 128 -0.37 1.10 3.37
C LEU A 128 0.03 2.44 2.77
N GLU A 129 0.80 3.22 3.52
CA GLU A 129 1.34 4.50 3.07
C GLU A 129 2.29 4.33 1.89
N GLN A 130 3.22 3.39 1.97
CA GLN A 130 4.14 3.08 0.89
C GLN A 130 3.40 2.64 -0.37
N GLU A 131 2.43 1.73 -0.24
CA GLU A 131 1.64 1.24 -1.38
C GLU A 131 0.85 2.37 -2.05
N ALA A 132 0.21 3.25 -1.24
CA ALA A 132 -0.52 4.40 -1.76
C ALA A 132 0.40 5.36 -2.53
N LEU A 133 1.55 5.72 -1.95
CA LEU A 133 2.52 6.63 -2.59
C LEU A 133 3.11 6.01 -3.86
N ALA A 134 3.45 4.72 -3.84
CA ALA A 134 3.96 4.01 -5.01
C ALA A 134 2.94 3.98 -6.15
N ALA A 135 1.67 3.74 -5.84
CA ALA A 135 0.59 3.75 -6.82
C ALA A 135 0.35 5.14 -7.42
N VAL A 136 0.39 6.20 -6.60
CA VAL A 136 0.32 7.60 -7.10
C VAL A 136 1.50 7.89 -8.02
N ALA A 137 2.73 7.62 -7.58
CA ALA A 137 3.92 7.88 -8.37
C ALA A 137 3.92 7.07 -9.68
N GLY A 138 3.40 5.84 -9.66
CA GLY A 138 3.19 5.02 -10.85
C GLY A 138 2.19 5.65 -11.83
N ALA A 139 1.01 6.01 -11.34
CA ALA A 139 -0.05 6.61 -12.15
C ALA A 139 0.36 7.97 -12.74
N LEU A 140 1.08 8.78 -11.96
CA LEU A 140 1.59 10.09 -12.39
C LEU A 140 2.45 10.01 -13.65
N ARG A 141 3.24 8.94 -13.81
CA ARG A 141 4.10 8.76 -14.99
C ARG A 141 3.36 8.37 -16.27
N THR A 142 2.12 7.88 -16.15
CA THR A 142 1.40 7.26 -17.26
C THR A 142 0.05 7.91 -17.58
N VAL A 143 -0.43 8.81 -16.70
CA VAL A 143 -1.70 9.49 -16.89
C VAL A 143 -1.63 10.45 -18.09
N ASP A 144 -2.64 10.42 -18.95
CA ASP A 144 -2.79 11.38 -20.04
C ASP A 144 -3.32 12.71 -19.48
N VAL A 145 -2.44 13.69 -19.35
CA VAL A 145 -2.74 15.00 -18.73
C VAL A 145 -3.74 15.83 -19.53
N GLU A 146 -3.84 15.60 -20.85
CA GLU A 146 -4.72 16.36 -21.74
C GLU A 146 -6.16 15.85 -21.73
N ARG A 147 -6.36 14.55 -21.44
CA ARG A 147 -7.67 13.89 -21.59
C ARG A 147 -8.24 13.33 -20.29
N ALA A 148 -7.44 13.18 -19.24
CA ALA A 148 -7.88 12.57 -17.99
C ALA A 148 -8.30 13.58 -16.93
N ASP A 149 -9.27 13.18 -16.10
CA ASP A 149 -9.40 13.74 -14.75
C ASP A 149 -8.22 13.23 -13.91
N VAL A 150 -7.08 13.92 -14.06
CA VAL A 150 -5.78 13.51 -13.51
C VAL A 150 -5.89 13.20 -12.02
N GLY A 151 -6.51 14.10 -11.25
CA GLY A 151 -6.70 13.91 -9.81
C GLY A 151 -7.45 12.61 -9.52
N ARG A 152 -8.58 12.37 -10.21
CA ARG A 152 -9.34 11.13 -10.06
C ARG A 152 -8.51 9.89 -10.39
N GLU A 153 -7.73 9.89 -11.46
CA GLU A 153 -6.89 8.74 -11.83
C GLU A 153 -5.82 8.43 -10.77
N LEU A 154 -5.13 9.46 -10.26
CA LEU A 154 -4.14 9.32 -9.20
C LEU A 154 -4.75 8.69 -7.94
N PHE A 155 -5.88 9.23 -7.47
CA PHE A 155 -6.54 8.73 -6.26
C PHE A 155 -7.20 7.36 -6.48
N SER A 156 -7.72 7.08 -7.67
CA SER A 156 -8.26 5.76 -8.02
C SER A 156 -7.16 4.70 -8.11
N ALA A 157 -5.94 5.07 -8.53
CA ALA A 157 -4.80 4.17 -8.51
C ALA A 157 -4.39 3.83 -7.07
N ALA A 158 -4.28 4.85 -6.21
CA ALA A 158 -3.95 4.69 -4.80
C ALA A 158 -4.99 3.83 -4.04
N ASP A 159 -6.27 4.17 -4.19
CA ASP A 159 -7.37 3.43 -3.54
C ASP A 159 -7.40 1.96 -3.97
N ARG A 160 -7.28 1.68 -5.28
CA ARG A 160 -7.22 0.30 -5.78
C ARG A 160 -6.02 -0.46 -5.21
N ALA A 161 -4.84 0.16 -5.16
CA ALA A 161 -3.63 -0.49 -4.66
C ALA A 161 -3.75 -0.85 -3.17
N VAL A 162 -4.18 0.13 -2.36
CA VAL A 162 -4.42 -0.04 -0.93
C VAL A 162 -5.48 -1.10 -0.64
N ASN A 163 -6.62 -1.07 -1.35
CA ASN A 163 -7.67 -2.07 -1.15
C ASN A 163 -7.23 -3.48 -1.58
N ARG A 164 -6.45 -3.61 -2.66
CA ARG A 164 -5.86 -4.90 -3.07
C ARG A 164 -4.94 -5.45 -1.97
N LEU A 165 -4.08 -4.61 -1.40
CA LEU A 165 -3.17 -5.00 -0.32
C LEU A 165 -3.94 -5.45 0.92
N ALA A 166 -4.92 -4.64 1.37
CA ALA A 166 -5.76 -4.97 2.52
C ALA A 166 -6.57 -6.26 2.30
N TYR A 167 -7.12 -6.46 1.10
CA TYR A 167 -7.84 -7.67 0.76
C TYR A 167 -6.93 -8.90 0.76
N ALA A 168 -5.73 -8.80 0.20
CA ALA A 168 -4.75 -9.88 0.19
C ALA A 168 -4.35 -10.28 1.63
N ALA A 169 -4.13 -9.31 2.52
CA ALA A 169 -3.84 -9.56 3.93
C ALA A 169 -5.00 -10.29 4.64
N ARG A 170 -6.25 -9.82 4.48
CA ARG A 170 -7.44 -10.49 5.06
C ARG A 170 -7.65 -11.91 4.54
N ARG A 171 -7.28 -12.15 3.27
CA ARG A 171 -7.36 -13.49 2.69
C ARG A 171 -6.34 -14.43 3.33
N ARG A 172 -5.09 -13.98 3.52
CA ARG A 172 -4.04 -14.76 4.19
C ARG A 172 -4.43 -15.12 5.62
N ASP A 173 -4.92 -14.16 6.39
CA ASP A 173 -5.38 -14.36 7.77
C ASP A 173 -6.51 -15.41 7.89
N ARG A 174 -7.48 -15.38 6.97
CA ARG A 174 -8.54 -16.41 6.90
C ARG A 174 -7.98 -17.81 6.60
N HIS A 175 -6.98 -17.91 5.72
CA HIS A 175 -6.34 -19.19 5.43
C HIS A 175 -5.50 -19.70 6.60
N GLU A 176 -4.77 -18.83 7.30
CA GLU A 176 -3.97 -19.18 8.48
C GLU A 176 -4.86 -19.62 9.65
N THR A 177 -5.95 -18.91 9.89
CA THR A 177 -6.94 -19.27 10.92
C THR A 177 -7.61 -20.61 10.61
N SER A 178 -8.01 -20.82 9.35
CA SER A 178 -8.62 -22.08 8.91
C SER A 178 -7.64 -23.26 9.00
N ALA A 179 -6.38 -23.07 8.58
CA ALA A 179 -5.34 -24.08 8.69
C ALA A 179 -5.01 -24.43 10.15
N THR A 180 -4.95 -23.42 11.02
CA THR A 180 -4.72 -23.61 12.47
C THR A 180 -5.87 -24.38 13.11
N ALA A 181 -7.12 -24.05 12.76
CA ALA A 181 -8.30 -24.78 13.23
C ALA A 181 -8.29 -26.25 12.79
N LEU A 182 -7.95 -26.53 11.53
CA LEU A 182 -7.82 -27.90 11.01
C LEU A 182 -6.68 -28.68 11.69
N HIS A 183 -5.55 -28.02 11.95
CA HIS A 183 -4.41 -28.62 12.64
C HIS A 183 -4.71 -28.95 14.10
N LEU A 184 -5.40 -28.05 14.81
CA LEU A 184 -5.87 -28.28 16.17
C LEU A 184 -6.93 -29.37 16.23
N GLY A 185 -7.89 -29.40 15.30
CA GLY A 185 -8.88 -30.47 15.18
C GLY A 185 -8.23 -31.85 14.93
N ARG A 186 -7.16 -31.90 14.13
CA ARG A 186 -6.38 -33.12 13.90
C ARG A 186 -5.63 -33.59 15.15
N ARG A 187 -5.12 -32.67 15.98
CA ARG A 187 -4.45 -33.00 17.26
C ARG A 187 -5.43 -33.37 18.37
N ALA A 188 -6.65 -32.84 18.33
CA ALA A 188 -7.73 -33.16 19.26
C ALA A 188 -8.40 -34.50 18.98
N HIS A 189 -7.97 -35.24 17.94
CA HIS A 189 -8.35 -36.63 17.73
C HIS A 189 -7.21 -37.55 18.20
N PRO A 190 -7.09 -37.82 19.52
CA PRO A 190 -6.24 -38.90 19.97
C PRO A 190 -6.85 -40.21 19.48
N ALA A 191 -5.99 -41.14 19.07
CA ALA A 191 -6.30 -42.50 18.64
C ALA A 191 -7.50 -43.10 19.40
N ALA A 192 -8.70 -42.97 18.84
CA ALA A 192 -9.80 -43.86 19.19
C ALA A 192 -9.35 -45.22 18.68
N GLY A 193 -8.94 -46.04 19.64
CA GLY A 193 -8.33 -47.34 19.42
C GLY A 193 -9.07 -48.15 18.39
N GLN A 194 -8.28 -48.88 17.61
CA GLN A 194 -8.71 -50.06 16.88
C GLN A 194 -9.46 -50.98 17.84
N LEU A 195 -10.78 -50.84 17.95
CA LEU A 195 -11.64 -51.93 18.38
C LEU A 195 -11.84 -52.80 17.14
N THR A 196 -11.11 -53.90 17.17
CA THR A 196 -11.33 -55.11 16.38
C THR A 196 -12.81 -55.41 16.23
N SER A 197 -13.27 -55.44 14.99
CA SER A 197 -14.59 -55.99 14.62
C SER A 197 -14.45 -57.50 14.40
N PRO A 198 -15.24 -58.37 15.05
CA PRO A 198 -15.36 -59.75 14.63
C PRO A 198 -16.48 -59.93 13.59
N ALA A 199 -16.28 -60.99 12.82
CA ALA A 199 -17.02 -61.51 11.69
C ALA A 199 -18.56 -61.61 11.80
N GLU A 200 -19.16 -61.50 10.61
CA GLU A 200 -20.25 -62.31 10.04
C GLU A 200 -21.60 -62.45 10.78
N THR A 201 -22.67 -62.03 10.10
CA THR A 201 -23.62 -62.91 9.37
C THR A 201 -24.75 -62.04 8.79
N SER A 202 -24.90 -61.99 7.47
CA SER A 202 -25.86 -62.78 6.69
C SER A 202 -27.33 -62.53 7.04
N GLY A 203 -28.09 -61.98 6.08
CA GLY A 203 -29.54 -62.22 6.02
C GLY A 203 -30.43 -61.03 5.63
N ALA A 204 -31.12 -61.22 4.51
CA ALA A 204 -32.45 -60.69 4.18
C ALA A 204 -32.53 -59.21 3.74
N SER A 205 -32.71 -58.94 2.44
CA SER A 205 -33.97 -59.09 1.67
C SER A 205 -34.76 -57.78 1.64
N TRP A 206 -34.66 -57.06 0.52
CA TRP A 206 -35.68 -56.12 0.07
C TRP A 206 -37.00 -56.87 -0.22
N PRO A 207 -38.15 -56.23 -0.03
CA PRO A 207 -38.84 -55.75 -1.24
C PRO A 207 -39.46 -54.36 -1.13
N ALA A 208 -39.65 -53.78 -2.31
CA ALA A 208 -40.38 -52.57 -2.63
C ALA A 208 -41.85 -52.57 -2.18
N ARG A 209 -42.43 -51.37 -1.90
CA ARG A 209 -43.66 -50.90 -2.57
C ARG A 209 -44.09 -49.45 -2.23
N SER A 210 -44.49 -48.74 -3.29
CA SER A 210 -45.61 -47.76 -3.45
C SER A 210 -45.81 -46.63 -2.43
N GLN A 211 -45.78 -45.36 -2.87
CA GLN A 211 -46.91 -44.60 -3.46
C GLN A 211 -48.18 -44.53 -2.59
N ARG A 212 -48.48 -43.33 -2.07
CA ARG A 212 -49.69 -42.51 -2.33
C ARG A 212 -49.93 -41.51 -1.18
N GLY A 213 -50.38 -40.31 -1.55
CA GLY A 213 -50.83 -39.24 -0.67
C GLY A 213 -50.52 -37.89 -1.26
#